data_AF-A0A0P9H054-F1
#
_entry.id   AF-A0A0P9H054-F1
#
_cell.length_a   1.000
_cell.length_b   1.000
_cell.length_c   1.000
_cell.angle_alpha   90.00
_cell.angle_beta   90.00
_cell.angle_gamma   90.00
#
_symmetry.space_group_name_H-M   'P 1'
#
loop_
_entity.id
_entity.type
_entity.pdbx_description
1 polymer ?
#
loop_
_entity_poly.entity_id
_entity_poly.type
_entity_poly.pdbx_seq_one_letter_code
_entity_poly.pdbx_strand_id
1 'polypeptide(L)'
;MPPSDRTEPADGGSRLIDSDQLFIRLSLVYHWLQPAVEGRSIIPAVERAPASFERIWHDLLPDERERAVDILVSRFADLEAGVPRGWEMITFNAVKGAARRSSLHEHRQSTTRLGQLKSRIDAIARAAPPDEAEQAQSLNAYYFGPAGFTSAKLRRMKDFEWDFCSDELSKVLERVQTGEPISEALPAVDTILSRAHEAAQSPAERFAIFTRSIDDLLKVYQLRPLSNETQEGHLENLRAARETLLNEVEATSFVEHLHPDRQMAAARLARECLFHSCNEHMSGRPLPSLPKIIKELCNAVMVDIPQPHPHSRSDTQSAAPHPFAPSTTSAVFPPPPHYHMRSLGVSSRSPFFPISRRSAW
;
A
#
# COMPACT_ATOMS: atom_id res chain seq x y z
N MET A 1 39.93 -38.01 6.38
CA MET A 1 39.09 -36.82 6.21
C MET A 1 37.91 -37.22 5.33
N PRO A 2 36.66 -37.16 5.81
CA PRO A 2 35.52 -37.44 4.95
C PRO A 2 35.26 -36.24 4.02
N PRO A 3 34.71 -36.46 2.82
CA PRO A 3 34.36 -35.37 1.92
C PRO A 3 33.18 -34.59 2.49
N SER A 4 33.31 -33.27 2.48
CA SER A 4 32.27 -32.34 2.89
C SER A 4 31.20 -32.30 1.79
N ASP A 5 30.09 -33.00 1.99
CA ASP A 5 28.89 -32.85 1.18
C ASP A 5 28.40 -31.40 1.30
N ARG A 6 28.61 -30.63 0.24
CA ARG A 6 27.92 -29.36 0.02
C ARG A 6 26.57 -29.70 -0.59
N THR A 7 25.54 -29.73 0.24
CA THR A 7 24.15 -29.69 -0.20
C THR A 7 23.95 -28.41 -1.00
N GLU A 8 23.73 -28.53 -2.31
CA GLU A 8 23.27 -27.40 -3.13
C GLU A 8 21.92 -26.92 -2.60
N PRO A 9 21.71 -25.61 -2.39
CA PRO A 9 20.42 -25.09 -1.99
C PRO A 9 19.42 -25.31 -3.13
N ALA A 10 18.25 -25.82 -2.78
CA ALA A 10 17.17 -26.13 -3.71
C ALA A 10 16.86 -24.94 -4.65
N ASP A 11 17.02 -25.18 -5.95
CA ASP A 11 16.82 -24.29 -7.10
C ASP A 11 15.35 -23.82 -7.31
N GLY A 12 14.49 -24.00 -6.30
CA GLY A 12 13.07 -23.63 -6.33
C GLY A 12 12.82 -22.14 -6.05
N GLY A 13 13.78 -21.41 -5.49
CA GLY A 13 13.63 -19.99 -5.16
C GLY A 13 13.68 -19.05 -6.37
N SER A 14 14.51 -19.37 -7.38
CA SER A 14 14.73 -18.48 -8.54
C SER A 14 13.47 -18.29 -9.38
N ARG A 15 12.69 -19.36 -9.61
CA ARG A 15 11.49 -19.32 -10.46
C ARG A 15 10.32 -18.52 -9.87
N LEU A 16 10.27 -18.36 -8.54
CA LEU A 16 9.21 -17.59 -7.87
C LEU A 16 9.46 -16.08 -7.99
N ILE A 17 10.73 -15.67 -7.96
CA ILE A 17 11.12 -14.25 -8.10
C ILE A 17 10.84 -13.74 -9.51
N ASP A 18 11.02 -14.58 -10.54
CA ASP A 18 10.75 -14.22 -11.95
C ASP A 18 9.28 -13.84 -12.22
N SER A 19 8.37 -14.20 -11.32
CA SER A 19 6.94 -13.85 -11.39
C SER A 19 6.54 -12.69 -10.47
N ASP A 20 7.40 -12.26 -9.55
CA ASP A 20 7.12 -11.17 -8.62
C ASP A 20 7.19 -9.82 -9.33
N GLN A 21 6.02 -9.21 -9.54
CA GLN A 21 5.88 -7.93 -10.23
C GLN A 21 6.69 -6.80 -9.59
N LEU A 22 6.83 -6.76 -8.26
CA LEU A 22 7.62 -5.73 -7.60
C LEU A 22 9.12 -5.92 -7.85
N PHE A 23 9.60 -7.16 -7.91
CA PHE A 23 10.99 -7.43 -8.24
C PHE A 23 11.31 -7.09 -9.71
N ILE A 24 10.39 -7.41 -10.63
CA ILE A 24 10.49 -7.01 -12.04
C ILE A 24 10.58 -5.48 -12.14
N ARG A 25 9.69 -4.76 -11.44
CA ARG A 25 9.72 -3.29 -11.38
C ARG A 25 11.05 -2.77 -10.82
N LEU A 26 11.54 -3.33 -9.71
CA LEU A 26 12.82 -2.95 -9.12
C LEU A 26 13.98 -3.11 -10.12
N SER A 27 14.05 -4.27 -10.77
CA SER A 27 15.09 -4.58 -11.74
C SER A 27 15.04 -3.64 -12.95
N LEU A 28 13.83 -3.33 -13.41
CA LEU A 28 13.60 -2.40 -14.50
C LEU A 28 14.07 -0.96 -14.15
N VAL A 29 13.79 -0.48 -12.95
CA VAL A 29 14.26 0.85 -12.51
C VAL A 29 15.80 0.89 -12.40
N TYR A 30 16.43 -0.19 -11.94
CA TYR A 30 17.90 -0.26 -11.96
C TYR A 30 18.47 -0.18 -13.37
N HIS A 31 17.82 -0.79 -14.36
CA HIS A 31 18.18 -0.64 -15.76
C HIS A 31 18.01 0.81 -16.24
N TRP A 32 16.93 1.49 -15.86
CA TRP A 32 16.73 2.91 -16.19
C TRP A 32 17.81 3.83 -15.64
N LEU A 33 18.36 3.50 -14.47
CA LEU A 33 19.41 4.28 -13.81
C LEU A 33 20.80 4.09 -14.43
N GLN A 34 21.03 3.05 -15.24
CA GLN A 34 22.35 2.74 -15.81
C GLN A 34 22.98 3.89 -16.62
N PRO A 35 22.26 4.54 -17.56
CA PRO A 35 22.83 5.65 -18.33
C PRO A 35 23.24 6.83 -17.44
N ALA A 36 22.48 7.11 -16.38
CA ALA A 36 22.75 8.23 -15.47
C ALA A 36 24.01 8.05 -14.61
N VAL A 37 24.45 6.80 -14.42
CA VAL A 37 25.63 6.46 -13.63
C VAL A 37 26.87 6.15 -14.45
N GLU A 38 26.79 6.23 -15.78
CA GLU A 38 27.93 5.99 -16.67
C GLU A 38 29.12 6.93 -16.35
N GLY A 39 30.34 6.41 -16.41
CA GLY A 39 31.56 7.10 -15.99
C GLY A 39 31.74 7.31 -14.48
N ARG A 40 30.83 6.83 -13.63
CA ARG A 40 30.94 6.96 -12.16
C ARG A 40 31.51 5.70 -11.51
N SER A 41 32.19 5.87 -10.37
CA SER A 41 32.74 4.75 -9.58
C SER A 41 31.69 3.79 -9.01
N ILE A 42 30.41 4.19 -9.02
CA ILE A 42 29.30 3.40 -8.46
C ILE A 42 28.67 2.40 -9.43
N ILE A 43 29.05 2.39 -10.73
CA ILE A 43 28.48 1.49 -11.74
C ILE A 43 28.44 0.03 -11.26
N PRO A 44 29.56 -0.56 -10.75
CA PRO A 44 29.54 -1.96 -10.35
C PRO A 44 28.62 -2.24 -9.15
N ALA A 45 28.29 -1.22 -8.36
CA ALA A 45 27.35 -1.34 -7.24
C ALA A 45 25.89 -1.31 -7.71
N VAL A 46 25.58 -0.49 -8.73
CA VAL A 46 24.24 -0.39 -9.34
C VAL A 46 23.93 -1.62 -10.17
N GLU A 47 24.87 -2.09 -11.01
CA GLU A 47 24.69 -3.29 -11.85
C GLU A 47 24.48 -4.57 -11.04
N ARG A 48 25.15 -4.70 -9.88
CA ARG A 48 25.01 -5.87 -8.99
C ARG A 48 23.82 -5.76 -8.05
N ALA A 49 23.12 -4.64 -8.01
CA ALA A 49 22.06 -4.41 -7.05
C ALA A 49 20.84 -5.34 -7.25
N PRO A 50 20.33 -5.58 -8.48
CA PRO A 50 19.23 -6.53 -8.69
C PRO A 50 19.54 -7.94 -8.16
N ALA A 51 20.70 -8.50 -8.53
CA ALA A 51 21.15 -9.81 -8.03
C ALA A 51 21.37 -9.85 -6.51
N SER A 52 21.71 -8.70 -5.90
CA SER A 52 21.81 -8.59 -4.45
C SER A 52 20.44 -8.55 -3.77
N PHE A 53 19.45 -7.89 -4.38
CA PHE A 53 18.06 -7.89 -3.93
C PHE A 53 17.44 -9.28 -4.07
N GLU A 54 17.66 -9.96 -5.20
CA GLU A 54 17.15 -11.31 -5.46
C GLU A 54 17.44 -12.27 -4.29
N ARG A 55 18.68 -12.28 -3.80
CA ARG A 55 19.13 -13.15 -2.69
C ARG A 55 18.43 -12.89 -1.36
N ILE A 56 17.88 -11.70 -1.15
CA ILE A 56 17.25 -11.31 0.11
C ILE A 56 15.78 -10.94 -0.06
N TRP A 57 15.22 -11.07 -1.27
CA TRP A 57 13.91 -10.52 -1.59
C TRP A 57 12.83 -11.11 -0.69
N HIS A 58 12.90 -12.42 -0.49
CA HIS A 58 12.03 -13.17 0.41
C HIS A 58 12.20 -12.83 1.89
N ASP A 59 13.34 -12.27 2.31
CA ASP A 59 13.57 -11.85 3.70
C ASP A 59 12.90 -10.50 4.03
N LEU A 60 12.59 -9.71 3.00
CA LEU A 60 11.88 -8.44 3.12
C LEU A 60 10.38 -8.68 3.31
N LEU A 61 9.77 -7.83 4.13
CA LEU A 61 8.31 -7.71 4.22
C LEU A 61 7.77 -7.12 2.89
N PRO A 62 6.51 -7.41 2.52
CA PRO A 62 5.92 -6.87 1.29
C PRO A 62 6.00 -5.34 1.17
N ASP A 63 5.80 -4.61 2.26
CA ASP A 63 5.90 -3.15 2.27
C ASP A 63 7.36 -2.66 2.18
N GLU A 64 8.32 -3.42 2.71
CA GLU A 64 9.75 -3.13 2.54
C GLU A 64 10.16 -3.31 1.07
N ARG A 65 9.59 -4.31 0.37
CA ARG A 65 9.77 -4.52 -1.08
C ARG A 65 9.19 -3.37 -1.89
N GLU A 66 7.94 -2.99 -1.61
CA GLU A 66 7.28 -1.86 -2.27
C GLU A 66 8.05 -0.55 -2.02
N ARG A 67 8.50 -0.31 -0.78
CA ARG A 67 9.28 0.88 -0.43
C ARG A 67 10.63 0.93 -1.14
N ALA A 68 11.28 -0.21 -1.39
CA ALA A 68 12.51 -0.26 -2.16
C ALA A 68 12.29 0.22 -3.61
N VAL A 69 11.18 -0.19 -4.22
CA VAL A 69 10.76 0.29 -5.55
C VAL A 69 10.44 1.78 -5.52
N ASP A 70 9.62 2.23 -4.57
CA ASP A 70 9.25 3.65 -4.39
C ASP A 70 10.49 4.55 -4.28
N ILE A 71 11.49 4.12 -3.49
CA ILE A 71 12.75 4.88 -3.32
C ILE A 71 13.47 5.00 -4.66
N LEU A 72 13.59 3.91 -5.42
CA LEU A 72 14.31 3.91 -6.69
C LEU A 72 13.59 4.76 -7.74
N VAL A 73 12.26 4.64 -7.85
CA VAL A 73 11.44 5.43 -8.78
C VAL A 73 11.52 6.92 -8.43
N SER A 74 11.43 7.26 -7.14
CA SER A 74 11.58 8.64 -6.66
C SER A 74 12.97 9.21 -7.00
N ARG A 75 14.02 8.40 -6.84
CA ARG A 75 15.39 8.79 -7.20
C ARG A 75 15.56 8.98 -8.70
N PHE A 76 14.95 8.12 -9.50
CA PHE A 76 14.91 8.30 -10.93
C PHE A 76 14.23 9.62 -11.32
N ALA A 77 13.05 9.92 -10.77
CA ALA A 77 12.34 11.18 -11.02
C ALA A 77 13.15 12.42 -10.59
N ASP A 78 13.85 12.35 -9.45
CA ASP A 78 14.76 13.41 -9.00
C ASP A 78 15.92 13.65 -9.99
N LEU A 79 16.53 12.58 -10.50
CA LEU A 79 17.64 12.66 -11.45
C LEU A 79 17.21 13.29 -12.78
N GLU A 80 16.07 12.83 -13.30
CA GLU A 80 15.46 13.38 -14.51
C GLU A 80 15.21 14.89 -14.34
N ALA A 81 14.61 15.31 -13.21
CA ALA A 81 14.37 16.72 -12.94
C ALA A 81 15.63 17.54 -12.58
N GLY A 82 16.83 16.95 -12.66
CA GLY A 82 18.08 17.64 -12.35
C GLY A 82 18.24 18.03 -10.88
N VAL A 83 17.51 17.38 -9.96
CA VAL A 83 17.60 17.63 -8.52
C VAL A 83 18.93 17.04 -8.01
N PRO A 84 19.83 17.85 -7.43
CA PRO A 84 21.13 17.37 -7.00
C PRO A 84 20.97 16.40 -5.83
N ARG A 85 21.28 15.12 -6.07
CA ARG A 85 21.36 14.08 -5.04
C ARG A 85 22.62 13.25 -5.18
N GLY A 86 23.03 12.67 -4.05
CA GLY A 86 24.14 11.73 -4.00
C GLY A 86 23.77 10.39 -4.63
N TRP A 87 24.68 9.87 -5.46
CA TRP A 87 24.52 8.63 -6.22
C TRP A 87 24.66 7.37 -5.35
N GLU A 88 25.28 7.50 -4.18
CA GLU A 88 25.36 6.45 -3.17
C GLU A 88 23.96 5.98 -2.71
N MET A 89 22.95 6.83 -2.85
CA MET A 89 21.57 6.58 -2.41
C MET A 89 20.82 5.56 -3.28
N ILE A 90 21.30 5.25 -4.49
CA ILE A 90 20.72 4.23 -5.37
C ILE A 90 21.45 2.89 -5.28
N THR A 91 22.42 2.73 -4.38
CA THR A 91 23.09 1.44 -4.18
C THR A 91 22.19 0.46 -3.42
N PHE A 92 22.41 -0.85 -3.62
CA PHE A 92 21.70 -1.91 -2.89
C PHE A 92 21.65 -1.65 -1.37
N ASN A 93 22.79 -1.33 -0.75
CA ASN A 93 22.85 -1.13 0.69
C ASN A 93 22.08 0.10 1.16
N ALA A 94 22.13 1.20 0.40
CA ALA A 94 21.38 2.41 0.73
C ALA A 94 19.87 2.18 0.58
N VAL A 95 19.43 1.60 -0.54
CA VAL A 95 18.01 1.34 -0.80
C VAL A 95 17.46 0.32 0.20
N LYS A 96 18.15 -0.79 0.42
CA LYS A 96 17.78 -1.79 1.44
C LYS A 96 17.72 -1.17 2.82
N GLY A 97 18.72 -0.37 3.21
CA GLY A 97 18.78 0.28 4.52
C GLY A 97 17.63 1.26 4.73
N ALA A 98 17.26 2.03 3.70
CA ALA A 98 16.17 2.99 3.75
C ALA A 98 14.78 2.34 3.66
N ALA A 99 14.66 1.23 2.96
CA ALA A 99 13.40 0.49 2.82
C ALA A 99 13.08 -0.35 4.04
N ARG A 100 14.10 -1.03 4.60
CA ARG A 100 13.94 -1.97 5.71
C ARG A 100 13.56 -1.26 7.00
N ARG A 101 12.60 -1.84 7.72
CA ARG A 101 12.18 -1.34 9.03
C ARG A 101 13.21 -1.67 10.10
N SER A 102 13.23 -0.83 11.13
CA SER A 102 13.95 -1.15 12.37
C SER A 102 13.31 -2.37 13.05
N SER A 103 14.11 -3.15 13.77
CA SER A 103 13.54 -4.18 14.66
C SER A 103 12.84 -3.50 15.82
N LEU A 104 11.57 -3.84 16.04
CA LEU A 104 10.73 -3.28 17.09
C LEU A 104 10.66 -4.21 18.31
N HIS A 105 10.84 -5.51 18.09
CA HIS A 105 10.67 -6.53 19.12
C HIS A 105 11.95 -7.33 19.38
N GLU A 106 12.07 -7.80 20.61
CA GLU A 106 13.11 -8.73 21.01
C GLU A 106 12.95 -10.08 20.30
N HIS A 107 14.06 -10.79 20.14
CA HIS A 107 14.07 -12.10 19.47
C HIS A 107 13.10 -13.10 20.14
N ARG A 108 13.06 -13.13 21.48
CA ARG A 108 12.20 -14.06 22.22
C ARG A 108 10.71 -13.86 21.91
N GLN A 109 10.23 -12.61 21.89
CA GLN A 109 8.83 -12.29 21.57
C GLN A 109 8.48 -12.75 20.15
N SER A 110 9.36 -12.51 19.18
CA SER A 110 9.14 -12.93 17.79
C SER A 110 9.09 -14.44 17.60
N THR A 111 9.87 -15.20 18.38
CA THR A 111 9.86 -16.67 18.35
C THR A 111 8.57 -17.22 18.95
N THR A 112 8.07 -16.63 20.05
CA THR A 112 6.76 -17.00 20.62
C THR A 112 5.63 -16.76 19.62
N ARG A 113 5.62 -15.57 18.98
CA ARG A 113 4.67 -15.22 17.92
C ARG A 113 4.72 -16.20 16.75
N LEU A 114 5.92 -16.55 16.29
CA LEU A 114 6.07 -17.55 15.23
C LEU A 114 5.46 -18.91 15.63
N GLY A 115 5.69 -19.36 16.86
CA GLY A 115 5.09 -20.59 17.39
C GLY A 115 3.56 -20.54 17.43
N GLN A 116 2.98 -19.39 17.75
CA GLN A 116 1.52 -19.19 17.74
C GLN A 116 0.95 -19.29 16.31
N LEU A 117 1.58 -18.66 15.31
CA LEU A 117 1.14 -18.82 13.91
C LEU A 117 1.25 -20.27 13.44
N LYS A 118 2.35 -20.97 13.79
CA LYS A 118 2.51 -22.40 13.49
C LYS A 118 1.36 -23.23 14.03
N SER A 119 1.03 -23.02 15.31
CA SER A 119 -0.09 -23.74 15.93
C SER A 119 -1.44 -23.50 15.24
N ARG A 120 -1.66 -22.30 14.68
CA ARG A 120 -2.87 -21.95 13.92
C ARG A 120 -2.89 -22.64 12.55
N ILE A 121 -1.77 -22.61 11.82
CA ILE A 121 -1.65 -23.35 10.55
C ILE A 121 -1.81 -24.86 10.77
N ASP A 122 -1.27 -25.41 11.86
CA ASP A 122 -1.48 -26.81 12.23
C ASP A 122 -2.96 -27.11 12.52
N ALA A 123 -3.70 -26.16 13.13
CA ALA A 123 -5.12 -26.31 13.36
C ALA A 123 -5.91 -26.27 12.05
N ILE A 124 -5.56 -25.38 11.12
CA ILE A 124 -6.15 -25.31 9.78
C ILE A 124 -5.90 -26.62 9.01
N ALA A 125 -4.66 -27.11 9.02
CA ALA A 125 -4.29 -28.37 8.38
C ALA A 125 -5.07 -29.58 8.94
N ARG A 126 -5.37 -29.58 10.25
CA ARG A 126 -6.21 -30.63 10.87
C ARG A 126 -7.70 -30.51 10.57
N ALA A 127 -8.18 -29.29 10.30
CA ALA A 127 -9.57 -29.05 9.92
C ALA A 127 -9.84 -29.36 8.44
N ALA A 128 -8.79 -29.58 7.65
CA ALA A 128 -8.87 -29.92 6.23
C ALA A 128 -9.75 -31.14 5.96
N PRO A 129 -10.61 -31.10 4.92
CA PRO A 129 -11.25 -32.29 4.37
C PRO A 129 -10.22 -33.39 3.98
N PRO A 130 -10.57 -34.69 4.07
CA PRO A 130 -9.64 -35.78 3.78
C PRO A 130 -9.04 -35.77 2.36
N ASP A 131 -9.80 -35.26 1.40
CA ASP A 131 -9.41 -35.07 0.00
C ASP A 131 -8.34 -33.98 -0.19
N GLU A 132 -8.13 -33.11 0.80
CA GLU A 132 -7.11 -32.06 0.79
C GLU A 132 -5.90 -32.38 1.69
N ALA A 133 -5.78 -33.62 2.18
CA ALA A 133 -4.75 -34.02 3.13
C ALA A 133 -3.31 -33.76 2.65
N GLU A 134 -3.04 -33.94 1.34
CA GLU A 134 -1.71 -33.66 0.76
C GLU A 134 -1.40 -32.16 0.80
N GLN A 135 -2.36 -31.32 0.42
CA GLN A 135 -2.22 -29.86 0.50
C GLN A 135 -2.00 -29.43 1.96
N ALA A 136 -2.79 -29.96 2.88
CA ALA A 136 -2.68 -29.70 4.32
C ALA A 136 -1.29 -30.03 4.89
N GLN A 137 -0.67 -31.13 4.44
CA GLN A 137 0.69 -31.52 4.86
C GLN A 137 1.76 -30.52 4.39
N SER A 138 1.55 -29.87 3.25
CA SER A 138 2.49 -28.90 2.69
C SER A 138 2.42 -27.49 3.32
N LEU A 139 1.33 -27.18 4.05
CA LEU A 139 1.05 -25.82 4.52
C LEU A 139 2.16 -25.26 5.41
N ASN A 140 2.73 -26.06 6.31
CA ASN A 140 3.82 -25.60 7.17
C ASN A 140 5.07 -25.21 6.39
N ALA A 141 5.44 -26.00 5.38
CA ALA A 141 6.60 -25.73 4.55
C ALA A 141 6.41 -24.44 3.74
N TYR A 142 5.19 -24.22 3.23
CA TYR A 142 4.83 -23.00 2.50
C TYR A 142 4.79 -21.76 3.41
N TYR A 143 4.05 -21.83 4.52
CA TYR A 143 3.82 -20.69 5.41
C TYR A 143 5.02 -20.29 6.26
N PHE A 144 5.96 -21.21 6.53
CA PHE A 144 7.13 -20.96 7.37
C PHE A 144 8.46 -21.21 6.65
N GLY A 145 8.43 -21.31 5.32
CA GLY A 145 9.61 -21.25 4.47
C GLY A 145 10.23 -19.84 4.42
N PRO A 146 11.31 -19.64 3.64
CA PRO A 146 12.00 -18.35 3.55
C PRO A 146 11.09 -17.19 3.12
N ALA A 147 10.18 -17.44 2.17
CA ALA A 147 9.20 -16.47 1.69
C ALA A 147 8.02 -16.26 2.67
N GLY A 148 7.81 -17.18 3.61
CA GLY A 148 6.70 -17.15 4.55
C GLY A 148 6.97 -16.30 5.80
N PHE A 149 6.29 -16.65 6.90
CA PHE A 149 6.52 -16.08 8.22
C PHE A 149 7.85 -16.55 8.79
N THR A 150 8.71 -15.60 9.11
CA THR A 150 10.00 -15.85 9.78
C THR A 150 10.12 -15.00 11.03
N SER A 151 10.89 -15.46 12.01
CA SER A 151 11.15 -14.68 13.23
C SER A 151 11.77 -13.31 12.89
N ALA A 152 12.62 -13.25 11.86
CA ALA A 152 13.22 -12.01 11.38
C ALA A 152 12.17 -11.01 10.87
N LYS A 153 11.15 -11.45 10.13
CA LYS A 153 10.04 -10.61 9.67
C LYS A 153 9.18 -10.15 10.85
N LEU A 154 8.78 -11.06 11.72
CA LEU A 154 7.95 -10.76 12.89
C LEU A 154 8.60 -9.75 13.86
N ARG A 155 9.94 -9.72 13.96
CA ARG A 155 10.67 -8.71 14.75
C ARG A 155 10.47 -7.27 14.26
N ARG A 156 10.10 -7.08 12.99
CA ARG A 156 9.97 -5.77 12.34
C ARG A 156 8.51 -5.34 12.16
N MET A 157 7.57 -6.21 12.51
CA MET A 157 6.15 -5.90 12.48
C MET A 157 5.74 -5.12 13.73
N LYS A 158 4.76 -4.23 13.60
CA LYS A 158 4.07 -3.58 14.71
C LYS A 158 3.15 -4.60 15.42
N ASP A 159 2.83 -4.36 16.68
CA ASP A 159 1.93 -5.25 17.45
C ASP A 159 0.56 -5.43 16.78
N PHE A 160 -0.01 -4.34 16.26
CA PHE A 160 -1.28 -4.38 15.53
C PHE A 160 -1.21 -5.24 14.25
N GLU A 161 -0.11 -5.17 13.49
CA GLU A 161 0.06 -5.99 12.28
C GLU A 161 0.12 -7.48 12.64
N TRP A 162 0.77 -7.80 13.76
CA TRP A 162 0.79 -9.15 14.31
C TRP A 162 -0.62 -9.63 14.69
N ASP A 163 -1.37 -8.83 15.45
CA ASP A 163 -2.72 -9.18 15.88
C ASP A 163 -3.64 -9.40 14.68
N PHE A 164 -3.49 -8.57 13.63
CA PHE A 164 -4.19 -8.74 12.37
C PHE A 164 -3.86 -10.06 11.67
N CYS A 165 -2.57 -10.42 11.53
CA CYS A 165 -2.18 -11.70 10.93
C CYS A 165 -2.74 -12.89 11.71
N SER A 166 -2.73 -12.80 13.04
CA SER A 166 -3.30 -13.81 13.91
C SER A 166 -4.81 -13.94 13.68
N ASP A 167 -5.55 -12.82 13.69
CA ASP A 167 -6.99 -12.77 13.47
C ASP A 167 -7.40 -13.30 12.09
N GLU A 168 -6.68 -12.94 11.03
CA GLU A 168 -6.94 -13.48 9.69
C GLU A 168 -6.82 -15.00 9.63
N LEU A 169 -5.78 -15.59 10.23
CA LEU A 169 -5.67 -17.05 10.30
C LEU A 169 -6.78 -17.69 11.16
N SER A 170 -7.32 -16.97 12.13
CA SER A 170 -8.49 -17.41 12.91
C SER A 170 -9.73 -17.52 12.00
N LYS A 171 -10.00 -16.49 11.20
CA LYS A 171 -11.13 -16.50 10.24
C LYS A 171 -10.98 -17.57 9.17
N VAL A 172 -9.76 -17.81 8.71
CA VAL A 172 -9.46 -18.90 7.77
C VAL A 172 -9.80 -20.26 8.38
N LEU A 173 -9.42 -20.49 9.64
CA LEU A 173 -9.78 -21.73 10.34
C LEU A 173 -11.29 -21.93 10.42
N GLU A 174 -12.05 -20.88 10.77
CA GLU A 174 -13.52 -20.93 10.81
C GLU A 174 -14.11 -21.29 9.45
N ARG A 175 -13.62 -20.66 8.37
CA ARG A 175 -14.05 -20.94 6.99
C ARG A 175 -13.80 -22.40 6.59
N VAL A 176 -12.60 -22.91 6.84
CA VAL A 176 -12.26 -24.32 6.56
C VAL A 176 -13.14 -25.27 7.40
N GLN A 177 -13.39 -24.95 8.67
CA GLN A 177 -14.29 -25.75 9.52
C GLN A 177 -15.74 -25.75 9.03
N THR A 178 -16.19 -24.69 8.35
CA THR A 178 -17.51 -24.64 7.70
C THR A 178 -17.56 -25.35 6.34
N GLY A 179 -16.46 -25.97 5.92
CA GLY A 179 -16.37 -26.76 4.69
C GLY A 179 -15.86 -26.01 3.47
N GLU A 180 -15.30 -24.81 3.65
CA GLU A 180 -14.65 -24.09 2.54
C GLU A 180 -13.29 -24.73 2.20
N PRO A 181 -12.99 -24.97 0.91
CA PRO A 181 -11.71 -25.55 0.47
C PRO A 181 -10.50 -24.74 0.95
N ILE A 182 -9.39 -25.41 1.33
CA ILE A 182 -8.14 -24.74 1.74
C ILE A 182 -7.63 -23.81 0.65
N SER A 183 -7.74 -24.21 -0.61
CA SER A 183 -7.28 -23.40 -1.74
C SER A 183 -8.02 -22.07 -1.90
N GLU A 184 -9.26 -21.97 -1.42
CA GLU A 184 -10.10 -20.76 -1.45
C GLU A 184 -10.02 -19.97 -0.13
N ALA A 185 -9.89 -20.69 0.98
CA ALA A 185 -9.84 -20.11 2.31
C ALA A 185 -8.47 -19.48 2.63
N LEU A 186 -7.35 -20.14 2.30
CA LEU A 186 -6.01 -19.66 2.64
C LEU A 186 -5.46 -18.64 1.63
N PRO A 187 -5.29 -17.36 2.02
CA PRO A 187 -4.54 -16.41 1.21
C PRO A 187 -3.03 -16.75 1.18
N ALA A 188 -2.27 -16.18 0.24
CA ALA A 188 -0.82 -16.24 0.30
C ALA A 188 -0.27 -15.46 1.52
N VAL A 189 0.89 -15.86 2.06
CA VAL A 189 1.50 -15.17 3.23
C VAL A 189 1.75 -13.69 2.96
N ASP A 190 2.28 -13.35 1.78
CA ASP A 190 2.52 -11.96 1.40
C ASP A 190 1.21 -11.16 1.32
N THR A 191 0.08 -11.79 0.98
CA THR A 191 -1.24 -11.15 1.02
C THR A 191 -1.66 -10.81 2.46
N ILE A 192 -1.48 -11.74 3.41
CA ILE A 192 -1.78 -11.50 4.83
C ILE A 192 -0.90 -10.36 5.37
N LEU A 193 0.42 -10.43 5.12
CA LEU A 193 1.38 -9.43 5.58
C LEU A 193 1.11 -8.04 4.96
N SER A 194 0.76 -7.99 3.68
CA SER A 194 0.41 -6.73 3.00
C SER A 194 -0.85 -6.11 3.60
N ARG A 195 -1.92 -6.90 3.78
CA ARG A 195 -3.16 -6.42 4.40
C ARG A 195 -2.95 -5.97 5.84
N ALA A 196 -2.15 -6.70 6.61
CA ALA A 196 -1.80 -6.32 7.97
C ALA A 196 -1.11 -4.95 8.01
N HIS A 197 -0.15 -4.73 7.11
CA HIS A 197 0.51 -3.44 6.98
C HIS A 197 -0.47 -2.33 6.57
N GLU A 198 -1.25 -2.56 5.52
CA GLU A 198 -2.25 -1.61 5.01
C GLU A 198 -3.25 -1.17 6.09
N ALA A 199 -3.72 -2.12 6.90
CA ALA A 199 -4.59 -1.87 8.05
C ALA A 199 -3.89 -1.04 9.15
N ALA A 200 -2.57 -1.22 9.31
CA ALA A 200 -1.75 -0.50 10.30
C ALA A 200 -1.31 0.90 9.84
N GLN A 201 -1.50 1.26 8.56
CA GLN A 201 -1.15 2.58 8.06
C GLN A 201 -2.15 3.63 8.54
N SER A 202 -1.62 4.71 9.10
CA SER A 202 -2.40 5.90 9.42
C SER A 202 -2.82 6.65 8.15
N PRO A 203 -3.93 7.43 8.20
CA PRO A 203 -4.32 8.31 7.10
C PRO A 203 -3.19 9.26 6.65
N ALA A 204 -2.39 9.76 7.60
CA ALA A 204 -1.25 10.63 7.32
C ALA A 204 -0.13 9.91 6.54
N GLU A 205 0.19 8.66 6.88
CA GLU A 205 1.17 7.85 6.12
C GLU A 205 0.68 7.60 4.69
N ARG A 206 -0.60 7.26 4.50
CA ARG A 206 -1.19 7.05 3.17
C ARG A 206 -1.17 8.33 2.33
N PHE A 207 -1.52 9.47 2.94
CA PHE A 207 -1.46 10.76 2.27
C PHE A 207 -0.03 11.13 1.88
N ALA A 208 0.95 10.90 2.76
CA ALA A 208 2.36 11.16 2.44
C ALA A 208 2.86 10.32 1.24
N ILE A 209 2.42 9.07 1.12
CA ILE A 209 2.71 8.22 -0.06
C ILE A 209 2.08 8.81 -1.32
N PHE A 210 0.80 9.19 -1.24
CA PHE A 210 0.08 9.82 -2.35
C PHE A 210 0.78 11.11 -2.80
N THR A 211 1.00 12.06 -1.89
CA THR A 211 1.68 13.34 -2.15
C THR A 211 3.05 13.14 -2.79
N ARG A 212 3.89 12.27 -2.22
CA ARG A 212 5.22 11.99 -2.78
C ARG A 212 5.13 11.49 -4.22
N SER A 213 4.19 10.58 -4.48
CA SER A 213 3.99 10.01 -5.82
C SER A 213 3.54 11.07 -6.84
N ILE A 214 2.69 12.01 -6.42
CA ILE A 214 2.28 13.16 -7.26
C ILE A 214 3.44 14.11 -7.52
N ASP A 215 4.18 14.50 -6.48
CA ASP A 215 5.33 15.40 -6.63
C ASP A 215 6.39 14.78 -7.57
N ASP A 216 6.67 13.48 -7.44
CA ASP A 216 7.59 12.76 -8.32
C ASP A 216 7.04 12.57 -9.73
N LEU A 217 5.72 12.38 -9.89
CA LEU A 217 5.08 12.32 -11.21
C LEU A 217 5.28 13.64 -11.96
N LEU A 218 5.02 14.77 -11.30
CA LEU A 218 5.15 16.08 -11.92
C LEU A 218 6.60 16.38 -12.33
N LYS A 219 7.61 15.91 -11.60
CA LYS A 219 9.02 16.00 -11.99
C LYS A 219 9.29 15.32 -13.35
N VAL A 220 8.73 14.14 -13.57
CA VAL A 220 8.88 13.42 -14.86
C VAL A 220 8.26 14.22 -16.01
N TYR A 221 7.13 14.89 -15.77
CA TYR A 221 6.47 15.70 -16.79
C TYR A 221 7.18 17.03 -17.08
N GLN A 222 7.99 17.58 -16.16
CA GLN A 222 8.68 18.87 -16.36
C GLN A 222 9.58 18.91 -17.60
N LEU A 223 10.12 17.76 -18.02
CA LEU A 223 11.12 17.66 -19.09
C LEU A 223 10.53 17.47 -20.49
N ARG A 224 9.21 17.26 -20.57
CA ARG A 224 8.49 16.93 -21.81
C ARG A 224 7.32 17.90 -22.01
N PRO A 225 7.58 19.17 -22.39
CA PRO A 225 6.50 20.05 -22.79
C PRO A 225 5.75 19.44 -23.98
N LEU A 226 4.43 19.55 -23.98
CA LEU A 226 3.61 19.14 -25.10
C LEU A 226 4.01 19.95 -26.34
N SER A 227 3.96 19.33 -27.53
CA SER A 227 4.58 19.83 -28.77
C SER A 227 4.15 21.21 -29.25
N ASN A 228 3.17 21.86 -28.60
CA ASN A 228 2.62 23.16 -28.94
C ASN A 228 2.51 24.13 -27.74
N GLU A 229 3.02 23.76 -26.56
CA GLU A 229 2.97 24.60 -25.36
C GLU A 229 4.28 25.36 -25.15
N THR A 230 4.18 26.61 -24.67
CA THR A 230 5.37 27.30 -24.16
C THR A 230 5.84 26.61 -22.89
N GLN A 231 7.14 26.64 -22.63
CA GLN A 231 7.71 26.05 -21.41
C GLN A 231 7.06 26.66 -20.15
N GLU A 232 6.78 27.96 -20.16
CA GLU A 232 6.10 28.66 -19.06
C GLU A 232 4.65 28.16 -18.88
N GLY A 233 3.88 28.03 -19.96
CA GLY A 233 2.51 27.50 -19.91
C GLY A 233 2.45 26.05 -19.41
N HIS A 234 3.40 25.22 -19.84
CA HIS A 234 3.53 23.85 -19.36
C HIS A 234 3.82 23.79 -17.85
N LEU A 235 4.74 24.61 -17.35
CA LEU A 235 5.04 24.68 -15.92
C LEU A 235 3.85 25.20 -15.10
N GLU A 236 3.07 26.13 -15.64
CA GLU A 236 1.81 26.59 -15.02
C GLU A 236 0.80 25.46 -14.94
N ASN A 237 0.66 24.66 -16.00
CA ASN A 237 -0.22 23.50 -16.03
C ASN A 237 0.18 22.46 -14.96
N LEU A 238 1.48 22.20 -14.77
CA LEU A 238 1.96 21.31 -13.72
C LEU A 238 1.70 21.88 -12.31
N ARG A 239 1.84 23.19 -12.11
CA ARG A 239 1.53 23.84 -10.84
C ARG A 239 0.03 23.75 -10.54
N ALA A 240 -0.82 24.05 -11.52
CA ALA A 240 -2.26 23.94 -11.39
C ALA A 240 -2.68 22.48 -11.07
N ALA A 241 -2.09 21.49 -11.73
CA ALA A 241 -2.32 20.08 -11.43
C ALA A 241 -1.95 19.73 -9.97
N ARG A 242 -0.80 20.24 -9.50
CA ARG A 242 -0.36 20.07 -8.11
C ARG A 242 -1.36 20.68 -7.13
N GLU A 243 -1.77 21.93 -7.37
CA GLU A 243 -2.75 22.62 -6.52
C GLU A 243 -4.12 21.94 -6.53
N THR A 244 -4.53 21.36 -7.66
CA THR A 244 -5.78 20.60 -7.74
C THR A 244 -5.75 19.37 -6.83
N LEU A 245 -4.65 18.61 -6.82
CA LEU A 245 -4.56 17.35 -6.06
C LEU A 245 -4.11 17.54 -4.61
N LEU A 246 -3.32 18.57 -4.31
CA LEU A 246 -2.57 18.71 -3.06
C LEU A 246 -2.80 20.05 -2.35
N ASN A 247 -3.88 20.77 -2.65
CA ASN A 247 -4.25 21.92 -1.82
C ASN A 247 -4.65 21.48 -0.40
N GLU A 248 -4.60 22.41 0.54
CA GLU A 248 -4.85 22.14 1.96
C GLU A 248 -6.25 21.57 2.24
N VAL A 249 -7.26 22.00 1.48
CA VAL A 249 -8.64 21.52 1.62
C VAL A 249 -8.74 20.06 1.19
N GLU A 250 -8.16 19.70 0.04
CA GLU A 250 -8.14 18.32 -0.45
C GLU A 250 -7.27 17.41 0.43
N ALA A 251 -6.16 17.93 0.96
CA ALA A 251 -5.33 17.21 1.93
C ALA A 251 -6.12 16.87 3.20
N THR A 252 -6.86 17.86 3.74
CA THR A 252 -7.73 17.67 4.91
C THR A 252 -8.87 16.70 4.61
N SER A 253 -9.52 16.84 3.46
CA SER A 253 -10.57 15.94 2.98
C SER A 253 -10.06 14.49 2.87
N PHE A 254 -8.88 14.28 2.28
CA PHE A 254 -8.25 12.97 2.16
C PHE A 254 -8.02 12.33 3.53
N VAL A 255 -7.43 13.07 4.48
CA VAL A 255 -7.02 12.54 5.78
C VAL A 255 -8.22 12.29 6.70
N GLU A 256 -9.18 13.21 6.73
CA GLU A 256 -10.26 13.22 7.72
C GLU A 256 -11.56 12.58 7.22
N HIS A 257 -11.84 12.65 5.92
CA HIS A 257 -13.18 12.34 5.38
C HIS A 257 -13.20 11.18 4.37
N LEU A 258 -12.08 10.89 3.71
CA LEU A 258 -12.01 9.80 2.74
C LEU A 258 -11.92 8.44 3.45
N HIS A 259 -12.74 7.47 3.03
CA HIS A 259 -12.70 6.12 3.59
C HIS A 259 -11.31 5.48 3.45
N PRO A 260 -10.80 4.72 4.45
CA PRO A 260 -9.48 4.07 4.39
C PRO A 260 -9.19 3.31 3.09
N ASP A 261 -10.15 2.52 2.60
CA ASP A 261 -9.98 1.77 1.35
C ASP A 261 -9.76 2.67 0.13
N ARG A 262 -10.44 3.82 0.09
CA ARG A 262 -10.25 4.81 -0.98
C ARG A 262 -8.92 5.55 -0.84
N GLN A 263 -8.47 5.85 0.38
CA GLN A 263 -7.14 6.42 0.62
C GLN A 263 -6.05 5.48 0.09
N MET A 264 -6.16 4.18 0.38
CA MET A 264 -5.21 3.15 -0.09
C MET A 264 -5.26 3.00 -1.61
N ALA A 265 -6.45 2.93 -2.20
CA ALA A 265 -6.61 2.84 -3.64
C ALA A 265 -6.03 4.06 -4.37
N ALA A 266 -6.25 5.27 -3.84
CA ALA A 266 -5.68 6.50 -4.39
C ALA A 266 -4.15 6.51 -4.32
N ALA A 267 -3.56 6.09 -3.19
CA ALA A 267 -2.11 5.99 -3.03
C ALA A 267 -1.50 4.96 -4.01
N ARG A 268 -2.13 3.79 -4.20
CA ARG A 268 -1.69 2.80 -5.18
C ARG A 268 -1.79 3.33 -6.61
N LEU A 269 -2.92 3.96 -6.97
CA LEU A 269 -3.11 4.56 -8.29
C LEU A 269 -2.02 5.60 -8.59
N ALA A 270 -1.71 6.47 -7.64
CA ALA A 270 -0.65 7.48 -7.81
C ALA A 270 0.73 6.84 -8.07
N ARG A 271 1.08 5.77 -7.35
CA ARG A 271 2.31 4.99 -7.60
C ARG A 271 2.32 4.35 -8.99
N GLU A 272 1.20 3.78 -9.41
CA GLU A 272 1.06 3.15 -10.72
C GLU A 272 1.19 4.15 -11.85
N CYS A 273 0.53 5.31 -11.74
CA CYS A 273 0.68 6.41 -12.69
C CYS A 273 2.14 6.87 -12.78
N LEU A 274 2.81 7.08 -11.63
CA LEU A 274 4.22 7.45 -11.58
C LEU A 274 5.11 6.40 -12.27
N PHE A 275 5.00 5.14 -11.86
CA PHE A 275 5.81 4.07 -12.43
C PHE A 275 5.59 3.92 -13.94
N HIS A 276 4.34 3.96 -14.38
CA HIS A 276 3.99 3.87 -15.80
C HIS A 276 4.57 5.04 -16.61
N SER A 277 4.43 6.28 -16.12
CA SER A 277 5.01 7.45 -16.78
C SER A 277 6.53 7.41 -16.85
N CYS A 278 7.22 6.97 -15.78
CA CYS A 278 8.66 6.72 -15.82
C CYS A 278 9.04 5.67 -16.88
N ASN A 279 8.29 4.57 -16.96
CA ASN A 279 8.53 3.50 -17.93
C ASN A 279 8.35 3.96 -19.38
N GLU A 280 7.27 4.71 -19.67
CA GLU A 280 7.03 5.26 -21.01
C GLU A 280 8.13 6.25 -21.41
N HIS A 281 8.55 7.13 -20.48
CA HIS A 281 9.66 8.06 -20.71
C HIS A 281 10.96 7.32 -21.06
N MET A 282 11.31 6.30 -20.29
CA MET A 282 12.52 5.50 -20.53
C MET A 282 12.44 4.65 -21.80
N SER A 283 11.24 4.26 -22.20
CA SER A 283 11.00 3.55 -23.46
C SER A 283 11.02 4.48 -24.68
N GLY A 284 11.24 5.79 -24.49
CA GLY A 284 11.17 6.79 -25.54
C GLY A 284 9.76 7.00 -26.12
N ARG A 285 8.73 6.51 -25.42
CA ARG A 285 7.33 6.60 -25.83
C ARG A 285 6.70 7.90 -25.32
N PRO A 286 5.60 8.36 -25.92
CA PRO A 286 4.87 9.51 -25.40
C PRO A 286 4.38 9.26 -23.98
N LEU A 287 4.54 10.25 -23.10
CA LEU A 287 3.95 10.21 -21.76
C LEU A 287 2.41 10.14 -21.87
N PRO A 288 1.73 9.45 -20.94
CA PRO A 288 0.29 9.47 -20.91
C PRO A 288 -0.25 10.89 -20.71
N SER A 289 -1.46 11.16 -21.18
CA SER A 289 -2.09 12.48 -21.07
C SER A 289 -2.20 12.92 -19.60
N LEU A 290 -1.54 14.02 -19.24
CA LEU A 290 -1.58 14.56 -17.88
C LEU A 290 -3.02 14.90 -17.43
N PRO A 291 -3.86 15.61 -18.21
CA PRO A 291 -5.26 15.85 -17.83
C PRO A 291 -6.03 14.57 -17.49
N LYS A 292 -5.78 13.47 -18.24
CA LYS A 292 -6.41 12.18 -17.98
C LYS A 292 -5.97 11.59 -16.64
N ILE A 293 -4.67 11.59 -16.36
CA ILE A 293 -4.13 11.12 -15.08
C ILE A 293 -4.68 11.96 -13.91
N ILE A 294 -4.65 13.29 -14.03
CA ILE A 294 -5.16 14.17 -12.99
C ILE A 294 -6.65 13.91 -12.73
N LYS A 295 -7.45 13.73 -13.77
CA LYS A 295 -8.87 13.36 -13.63
C LYS A 295 -9.05 12.03 -12.90
N GLU A 296 -8.28 11.00 -13.23
CA GLU A 296 -8.34 9.69 -12.55
C GLU A 296 -7.96 9.80 -11.07
N LEU A 297 -6.89 10.53 -10.75
CA LEU A 297 -6.44 10.75 -9.39
C LEU A 297 -7.44 11.59 -8.57
N CYS A 298 -7.99 12.66 -9.15
CA CYS A 298 -9.07 13.43 -8.55
C CYS A 298 -10.25 12.52 -8.20
N ASN A 299 -10.70 11.68 -9.14
CA ASN A 299 -11.82 10.77 -8.90
C ASN A 299 -11.55 9.79 -7.76
N ALA A 300 -10.31 9.33 -7.60
CA ALA A 300 -9.93 8.43 -6.52
C ALA A 300 -10.07 9.09 -5.13
N VAL A 301 -9.80 10.40 -5.04
CA VAL A 301 -9.83 11.16 -3.78
C VAL A 301 -11.14 11.92 -3.51
N MET A 302 -12.08 11.94 -4.46
CA MET A 302 -13.38 12.59 -4.25
C MET A 302 -14.16 11.91 -3.11
N VAL A 303 -14.60 12.71 -2.14
CA VAL A 303 -15.57 12.29 -1.14
C VAL A 303 -16.96 12.43 -1.76
N ASP A 304 -17.67 11.31 -1.94
CA ASP A 304 -19.09 11.33 -2.26
C ASP A 304 -19.85 11.83 -1.04
N ILE A 305 -20.00 13.15 -0.91
CA ILE A 305 -20.86 13.72 0.10
C ILE A 305 -22.28 13.29 -0.27
N PRO A 306 -22.97 12.47 0.55
CA PRO A 306 -24.37 12.15 0.29
C PRO A 306 -25.11 13.48 0.21
N GLN A 307 -25.64 13.81 -0.97
CA GLN A 307 -26.44 15.02 -1.06
C GLN A 307 -27.60 14.86 -0.07
N PRO A 308 -27.83 15.83 0.83
CA PRO A 308 -28.99 15.78 1.69
C PRO A 308 -30.20 15.73 0.76
N HIS A 309 -30.87 14.58 0.73
CA HIS A 309 -32.13 14.44 0.01
C HIS A 309 -33.02 15.60 0.46
N PRO A 310 -33.50 16.46 -0.46
CA PRO A 310 -34.44 17.49 -0.07
C PRO A 310 -35.62 16.78 0.57
N HIS A 311 -35.87 17.09 1.84
CA HIS A 311 -36.99 16.56 2.59
C HIS A 311 -38.25 16.71 1.73
N SER A 312 -38.76 15.59 1.23
CA SER A 312 -40.16 15.50 0.85
C SER A 312 -40.95 15.92 2.08
N ARG A 313 -41.50 17.13 2.03
CA ARG A 313 -42.56 17.58 2.93
C ARG A 313 -43.71 16.59 2.78
N SER A 314 -43.74 15.58 3.65
CA SER A 314 -44.94 14.81 3.91
C SER A 314 -45.80 15.67 4.83
N ASP A 315 -46.81 16.29 4.24
CA ASP A 315 -47.83 17.01 4.97
C ASP A 315 -48.48 16.12 6.04
N THR A 316 -48.65 16.73 7.19
CA THR A 316 -49.22 16.15 8.41
C THR A 316 -50.73 16.33 8.39
N GLN A 317 -51.49 15.24 8.52
CA GLN A 317 -52.89 15.20 8.98
C GLN A 317 -53.21 13.72 9.27
N SER A 318 -53.88 13.27 10.33
CA SER A 318 -54.31 13.79 11.63
C SER A 318 -54.95 12.60 12.38
N ALA A 319 -55.09 12.72 13.71
CA ALA A 319 -56.00 11.98 14.61
C ALA A 319 -55.56 10.62 15.24
N ALA A 320 -54.89 10.73 16.41
CA ALA A 320 -55.38 10.42 17.78
C ALA A 320 -55.92 8.99 18.15
N PRO A 321 -56.19 8.68 19.45
CA PRO A 321 -55.31 7.88 20.33
C PRO A 321 -56.01 6.65 20.98
N HIS A 322 -55.27 5.78 21.71
CA HIS A 322 -55.66 5.23 23.03
C HIS A 322 -54.64 4.20 23.60
N PRO A 323 -54.68 3.93 24.93
CA PRO A 323 -53.54 3.46 25.74
C PRO A 323 -53.63 1.97 26.13
N PHE A 324 -52.54 1.40 26.67
CA PHE A 324 -52.45 0.65 27.94
C PHE A 324 -51.07 -0.05 28.05
N ALA A 325 -50.45 0.06 29.24
CA ALA A 325 -49.19 -0.56 29.67
C ALA A 325 -49.43 -1.99 30.23
N PRO A 326 -48.48 -2.72 30.90
CA PRO A 326 -47.06 -2.45 31.22
C PRO A 326 -46.08 -3.67 31.14
N SER A 327 -44.81 -3.40 31.47
CA SER A 327 -43.78 -4.26 32.10
C SER A 327 -42.86 -5.13 31.22
N THR A 328 -41.55 -4.86 31.22
CA THR A 328 -40.54 -5.68 31.93
C THR A 328 -39.09 -5.17 31.76
N THR A 329 -38.45 -4.97 32.92
CA THR A 329 -37.06 -5.23 33.33
C THR A 329 -35.84 -4.82 32.48
N SER A 330 -35.03 -3.98 33.14
CA SER A 330 -33.67 -3.53 32.85
C SER A 330 -32.64 -4.65 32.57
N ALA A 331 -31.75 -4.36 31.61
CA ALA A 331 -30.35 -4.72 31.69
C ALA A 331 -29.51 -3.47 31.31
N VAL A 332 -28.69 -3.04 32.26
CA VAL A 332 -27.86 -1.83 32.23
C VAL A 332 -26.60 -2.11 31.41
N PHE A 333 -26.45 -1.43 30.28
CA PHE A 333 -25.16 -1.27 29.59
C PHE A 333 -24.58 0.12 29.95
N PRO A 334 -23.26 0.23 30.19
CA PRO A 334 -22.65 1.53 30.43
C PRO A 334 -22.65 2.38 29.14
N PRO A 335 -22.81 3.70 29.24
CA PRO A 335 -22.77 4.59 28.09
C PRO A 335 -21.33 4.71 27.52
N PRO A 336 -21.18 4.94 26.21
CA PRO A 336 -19.88 5.25 25.62
C PRO A 336 -19.37 6.62 26.11
N PRO A 337 -18.04 6.84 26.12
CA PRO A 337 -17.47 8.08 26.61
C PRO A 337 -17.87 9.26 25.71
N HIS A 338 -18.44 10.29 26.35
CA HIS A 338 -18.76 11.57 25.76
C HIS A 338 -17.48 12.28 25.28
N TYR A 339 -17.28 12.35 23.96
CA TYR A 339 -16.38 13.34 23.37
C TYR A 339 -17.13 14.68 23.28
N HIS A 340 -16.76 15.63 24.13
CA HIS A 340 -17.16 17.03 23.96
C HIS A 340 -16.42 17.61 22.74
N MET A 341 -17.03 17.51 21.56
CA MET A 341 -16.69 18.41 20.46
C MET A 341 -17.22 19.81 20.80
N ARG A 342 -16.31 20.71 21.14
CA ARG A 342 -16.60 22.15 21.09
C ARG A 342 -16.78 22.52 19.62
N SER A 343 -18.05 22.67 19.23
CA SER A 343 -18.46 23.30 17.99
C SER A 343 -17.93 24.74 17.95
N LEU A 344 -16.91 24.99 17.15
CA LEU A 344 -16.63 26.32 16.64
C LEU A 344 -17.59 26.52 15.47
N GLY A 345 -18.56 27.42 15.66
CA GLY A 345 -19.58 27.72 14.67
C GLY A 345 -18.97 28.14 13.35
N VAL A 346 -18.99 27.24 12.37
CA VAL A 346 -18.76 27.55 10.96
C VAL A 346 -20.11 27.48 10.26
N SER A 347 -20.50 28.62 9.69
CA SER A 347 -21.77 28.83 9.00
C SER A 347 -21.96 27.85 7.84
N SER A 348 -22.99 27.01 7.93
CA SER A 348 -23.34 25.94 7.00
C SER A 348 -24.12 26.45 5.77
N ARG A 349 -23.53 27.35 4.99
CA ARG A 349 -24.11 27.79 3.70
C ARG A 349 -23.06 28.00 2.62
N SER A 350 -22.63 26.91 1.98
CA SER A 350 -22.26 26.88 0.55
C SER A 350 -21.94 25.43 0.15
N PRO A 351 -22.34 24.94 -1.03
CA PRO A 351 -21.82 23.69 -1.56
C PRO A 351 -20.30 23.84 -1.77
N PHE A 352 -19.52 22.97 -1.14
CA PHE A 352 -18.04 22.98 -1.06
C PHE A 352 -17.30 22.72 -2.39
N PHE A 353 -17.94 22.93 -3.54
CA PHE A 353 -17.30 22.82 -4.84
C PHE A 353 -17.70 24.00 -5.74
N PRO A 354 -16.76 24.90 -6.09
CA PRO A 354 -16.92 25.68 -7.30
C PRO A 354 -16.79 24.73 -8.50
N ILE A 355 -17.93 24.45 -9.15
CA ILE A 355 -18.03 23.76 -10.44
C ILE A 355 -17.08 24.40 -11.48
N SER A 356 -16.72 25.68 -11.32
CA SER A 356 -15.87 26.44 -12.22
C SER A 356 -14.41 25.96 -12.33
N ARG A 357 -13.87 25.18 -11.37
CA ARG A 357 -12.52 24.58 -11.52
C ARG A 357 -12.54 23.22 -12.21
N ARG A 358 -13.71 22.60 -12.38
CA ARG A 358 -13.87 21.27 -13.00
C ARG A 358 -13.92 21.31 -14.52
N SER A 359 -14.27 22.47 -15.09
CA SER A 359 -14.38 22.67 -16.55
C SER A 359 -13.06 23.06 -17.22
N ALA A 360 -11.96 23.14 -16.46
CA ALA A 360 -10.65 23.56 -16.97
C ALA A 360 -9.74 22.40 -17.43
N TRP A 361 -10.20 21.14 -17.31
CA TRP A 361 -9.41 19.94 -17.62
C TRP A 361 -10.20 18.88 -18.39
#